data_AF-A0A9W9PCX5-F1
#
_entry.id   AF-A0A9W9PCX5-F1
#
_cell.length_a   1.000
_cell.length_b   1.000
_cell.length_c   1.000
_cell.angle_alpha   90.00
_cell.angle_beta   90.00
_cell.angle_gamma   90.00
#
_symmetry.space_group_name_H-M   'P 1'
#
loop_
_entity.id
_entity.type
_entity.pdbx_description
1 polymer ?
#
loop_
_entity_poly.entity_id
_entity_poly.type
_entity_poly.pdbx_seq_one_letter_code
_entity_poly.pdbx_strand_id
1 'polypeptide(L)'
;MSSFEKNADSSPLFRHRQLAPAAAVRVSPLCLGSMTFGGKQGSRYGECSREKAFEILDHFYNMGRNFIDTASGYQDRQSETIVGEWMASRGNRDEIVLATKYTNAYMTHHKNRIQSNYGGNNANSMKVSVDASLRKLQTSYIDLLYIHWWDYSTSIPELMHALNDLVISESMTAFRLLHAWLP
;
A
#
# COMPACT_ATOMS: atom_id res chain seq x y z
N MET A 1 27.56 6.13 9.40
CA MET A 1 26.12 5.85 9.18
C MET A 1 26.05 4.74 8.15
N SER A 2 25.79 3.49 8.56
CA SER A 2 25.95 2.32 7.69
C SER A 2 24.97 2.35 6.52
N SER A 3 25.47 2.09 5.32
CA SER A 3 24.69 1.90 4.11
C SER A 3 24.00 0.53 4.16
N PHE A 4 22.67 0.52 4.08
CA PHE A 4 21.86 -0.70 3.95
C PHE A 4 21.63 -1.00 2.46
N GLU A 5 22.72 -1.13 1.70
CA GLU A 5 22.68 -1.13 0.23
C GLU A 5 22.92 -2.51 -0.38
N LYS A 6 21.93 -2.98 -1.15
CA LYS A 6 22.09 -4.07 -2.11
C LYS A 6 22.58 -3.43 -3.41
N ASN A 7 23.89 -3.56 -3.71
CA ASN A 7 24.62 -2.89 -4.79
C ASN A 7 24.92 -1.40 -4.50
N ALA A 8 26.10 -1.14 -3.92
CA ALA A 8 26.54 0.19 -3.51
C ALA A 8 27.09 1.00 -4.69
N ASP A 9 26.22 1.79 -5.32
CA ASP A 9 26.61 2.91 -6.17
C ASP A 9 26.61 4.20 -5.33
N SER A 10 27.58 5.08 -5.58
CA SER A 10 27.77 6.39 -4.94
C SER A 10 26.60 7.37 -5.14
N SER A 11 25.64 7.06 -6.02
CA SER A 11 24.49 7.92 -6.28
C SER A 11 23.61 8.12 -5.03
N PRO A 12 23.16 9.36 -4.72
CA PRO A 12 22.26 9.65 -3.59
C PRO A 12 20.93 8.90 -3.61
N LEU A 13 20.60 8.28 -4.76
CA LEU A 13 19.42 7.44 -4.90
C LEU A 13 19.58 6.10 -4.16
N PHE A 14 20.79 5.56 -3.98
CA PHE A 14 21.00 4.27 -3.29
C PHE A 14 20.86 4.37 -1.76
N ARG A 15 21.03 5.56 -1.21
CA ARG A 15 20.93 5.79 0.23
C ARG A 15 19.49 5.79 0.72
N HIS A 16 19.14 4.77 1.51
CA HIS A 16 17.87 4.73 2.24
C HIS A 16 17.79 5.83 3.30
N ARG A 17 16.59 6.37 3.49
CA ARG A 17 16.34 7.52 4.38
C ARG A 17 15.18 7.24 5.31
N GLN A 18 15.21 7.86 6.47
CA GLN A 18 14.08 7.86 7.38
C GLN A 18 12.87 8.51 6.71
N LEU A 19 11.74 7.84 6.74
CA LEU A 19 10.51 8.28 6.07
C LEU A 19 9.93 9.55 6.71
N ALA A 20 9.93 9.62 8.05
CA ALA A 20 9.46 10.79 8.79
C ALA A 20 10.19 10.92 10.14
N PRO A 21 10.35 12.13 10.70
CA PRO A 21 11.02 12.32 12.00
C PRO A 21 10.44 11.47 13.13
N ALA A 22 9.12 11.30 13.15
CA ALA A 22 8.39 10.52 14.15
C ALA A 22 8.29 9.01 13.83
N ALA A 23 8.74 8.56 12.65
CA ALA A 23 8.70 7.17 12.23
C ALA A 23 10.05 6.77 11.61
N ALA A 24 10.85 6.01 12.36
CA ALA A 24 12.21 5.62 11.98
C ALA A 24 12.29 4.57 10.84
N VAL A 25 11.17 4.27 10.18
CA VAL A 25 11.10 3.39 9.00
C VAL A 25 12.03 3.95 7.92
N ARG A 26 12.89 3.09 7.37
CA ARG A 26 13.86 3.48 6.34
C ARG A 26 13.40 3.00 4.97
N VAL A 27 13.29 3.93 4.04
CA VAL A 27 12.82 3.69 2.68
C VAL A 27 13.85 4.13 1.65
N SER A 28 13.83 3.49 0.47
CA SER A 28 14.46 4.03 -0.72
C SER A 28 13.88 5.41 -1.05
N PRO A 29 14.69 6.34 -1.59
CA PRO A 29 14.21 7.69 -1.93
C PRO A 29 13.20 7.71 -3.07
N LEU A 30 13.09 6.63 -3.83
CA LEU A 30 12.05 6.39 -4.82
C LEU A 30 11.07 5.34 -4.28
N CYS A 31 9.78 5.64 -4.40
CA CYS A 31 8.68 4.72 -4.13
C CYS A 31 8.15 4.21 -5.46
N LEU A 32 7.98 2.89 -5.59
CA LEU A 32 7.34 2.29 -6.76
C LEU A 32 5.83 2.25 -6.55
N GLY A 33 5.10 3.06 -7.31
CA GLY A 33 3.65 3.00 -7.36
C GLY A 33 3.18 1.86 -8.27
N SER A 34 2.22 1.06 -7.79
CA SER A 34 1.72 -0.13 -8.50
C SER A 34 0.32 0.05 -9.11
N MET A 35 -0.17 1.30 -9.25
CA MET A 35 -1.53 1.60 -9.74
C MET A 35 -1.85 0.94 -11.10
N THR A 36 -0.85 0.74 -11.95
CA THR A 36 -1.01 0.15 -13.28
C THR A 36 -0.94 -1.38 -13.30
N PHE A 37 -0.59 -2.04 -12.18
CA PHE A 37 -0.43 -3.50 -12.12
C PHE A 37 -1.79 -4.19 -12.16
N GLY A 38 -2.07 -4.89 -13.27
CA GLY A 38 -3.37 -5.43 -13.62
C GLY A 38 -3.89 -4.84 -14.94
N GLY A 39 -5.11 -5.21 -15.32
CA GLY A 39 -5.73 -4.75 -16.56
C GLY A 39 -7.22 -4.46 -16.48
N LYS A 40 -7.86 -4.59 -15.31
CA LYS A 40 -9.31 -4.38 -15.17
C LYS A 40 -9.76 -2.94 -15.44
N GLN A 41 -8.86 -1.98 -15.32
CA GLN A 41 -9.09 -0.56 -15.55
C GLN A 41 -8.14 0.00 -16.61
N GLY A 42 -7.79 -0.84 -17.59
CA GLY A 42 -6.83 -0.56 -18.67
C GLY A 42 -7.09 0.72 -19.44
N SER A 43 -8.35 1.00 -19.76
CA SER A 43 -8.74 2.22 -20.48
C SER A 43 -8.48 3.52 -19.71
N ARG A 44 -8.39 3.46 -18.38
CA ARG A 44 -8.19 4.65 -17.53
C ARG A 44 -6.75 4.80 -17.06
N TYR A 45 -6.07 3.71 -16.74
CA TYR A 45 -4.76 3.73 -16.09
C TYR A 45 -3.67 2.98 -16.86
N GLY A 46 -3.99 2.41 -18.02
CA GLY A 46 -3.11 1.48 -18.72
C GLY A 46 -3.17 0.07 -18.11
N GLU A 47 -2.50 -0.86 -18.79
CA GLU A 47 -2.47 -2.27 -18.42
C GLU A 47 -1.02 -2.72 -18.21
N CYS A 48 -0.81 -3.53 -17.18
CA CYS A 48 0.45 -4.19 -16.92
C CYS A 48 0.14 -5.63 -16.51
N SER A 49 0.53 -6.59 -17.35
CA SER A 49 0.34 -8.00 -17.04
C SER A 49 1.11 -8.36 -15.76
N ARG A 50 0.71 -9.47 -15.13
CA ARG A 50 1.39 -9.98 -13.93
C ARG A 50 2.89 -10.19 -14.19
N GLU A 51 3.23 -10.80 -15.32
CA GLU A 51 4.61 -11.12 -15.70
C GLU A 51 5.44 -9.85 -15.83
N LYS A 52 4.89 -8.83 -16.50
CA LYS A 52 5.56 -7.53 -16.64
C LYS A 52 5.69 -6.81 -15.30
N ALA A 53 4.67 -6.87 -14.45
CA ALA A 53 4.72 -6.31 -13.11
C ALA A 53 5.81 -6.99 -12.26
N PHE A 54 5.96 -8.32 -12.36
CA PHE A 54 7.03 -9.07 -11.70
C PHE A 54 8.41 -8.65 -12.20
N GLU A 55 8.60 -8.47 -13.51
CA GLU A 55 9.86 -7.96 -14.06
C GLU A 55 10.21 -6.55 -13.52
N ILE A 56 9.22 -5.65 -13.44
CA ILE A 56 9.39 -4.29 -12.89
C ILE A 56 9.77 -4.36 -11.40
N LEU A 57 9.06 -5.19 -10.62
CA LEU A 57 9.30 -5.38 -9.19
C LEU A 57 10.68 -5.99 -8.93
N ASP A 58 11.06 -7.03 -9.69
CA ASP A 58 12.38 -7.65 -9.61
C ASP A 58 13.48 -6.64 -9.95
N HIS A 59 13.31 -5.83 -11.00
CA HIS A 59 14.26 -4.78 -11.34
C HIS A 59 14.40 -3.74 -10.23
N PHE A 60 13.28 -3.25 -9.70
CA PHE A 60 13.26 -2.29 -8.59
C PHE A 60 13.98 -2.83 -7.36
N TYR A 61 13.65 -4.06 -6.95
CA TYR A 61 14.27 -4.74 -5.82
C TYR A 61 15.76 -5.01 -6.03
N ASN A 62 16.18 -5.40 -7.23
CA ASN A 62 17.59 -5.65 -7.56
C ASN A 62 18.45 -4.37 -7.56
N MET A 63 17.83 -3.19 -7.72
CA MET A 63 18.48 -1.89 -7.49
C MET A 63 18.56 -1.50 -6.00
N GLY A 64 18.26 -2.43 -5.08
CA GLY A 64 18.29 -2.17 -3.64
C GLY A 64 17.19 -1.23 -3.17
N ARG A 65 16.05 -1.20 -3.88
CA ARG A 65 14.87 -0.41 -3.49
C ARG A 65 13.92 -1.25 -2.67
N ASN A 66 13.21 -0.63 -1.73
CA ASN A 66 12.33 -1.35 -0.81
C ASN A 66 10.93 -0.73 -0.64
N PHE A 67 10.64 0.43 -1.22
CA PHE A 67 9.39 1.12 -0.94
C PHE A 67 8.36 0.91 -2.07
N ILE A 68 7.28 0.18 -1.78
CA ILE A 68 6.22 -0.13 -2.74
C ILE A 68 4.89 0.46 -2.23
N ASP A 69 4.15 1.12 -3.12
CA ASP A 69 2.85 1.73 -2.83
C ASP A 69 1.75 1.15 -3.74
N THR A 70 0.68 0.66 -3.13
CA THR A 70 -0.51 0.11 -3.80
C THR A 70 -1.79 0.70 -3.18
N ALA A 71 -2.97 0.18 -3.53
CA ALA A 71 -4.25 0.55 -2.90
C ALA A 71 -5.31 -0.54 -3.09
N SER A 72 -6.27 -0.60 -2.16
CA SER A 72 -7.35 -1.61 -2.16
C SER A 72 -8.18 -1.68 -3.43
N GLY A 73 -8.28 -0.57 -4.18
CA GLY A 73 -9.08 -0.46 -5.39
C GLY A 73 -8.31 -0.39 -6.71
N TYR A 74 -6.97 -0.41 -6.71
CA TYR A 74 -6.20 -0.32 -7.96
C TYR A 74 -6.44 -1.54 -8.85
N GLN A 75 -6.76 -1.28 -10.12
CA GLN A 75 -7.04 -2.30 -11.14
C GLN A 75 -8.09 -3.32 -10.67
N ASP A 76 -9.19 -2.84 -10.07
CA ASP A 76 -10.22 -3.70 -9.47
C ASP A 76 -9.60 -4.77 -8.54
N ARG A 77 -8.72 -4.29 -7.65
CA ARG A 77 -8.03 -5.07 -6.60
C ARG A 77 -6.88 -5.95 -7.08
N GLN A 78 -6.61 -6.01 -8.39
CA GLN A 78 -5.54 -6.87 -8.94
C GLN A 78 -4.14 -6.44 -8.48
N SER A 79 -3.91 -5.14 -8.30
CA SER A 79 -2.59 -4.62 -7.96
C SER A 79 -2.05 -5.20 -6.65
N GLU A 80 -2.86 -5.22 -5.59
CA GLU A 80 -2.49 -5.83 -4.30
C GLU A 80 -2.24 -7.34 -4.42
N THR A 81 -3.04 -8.06 -5.22
CA THR A 81 -2.82 -9.49 -5.47
C THR A 81 -1.47 -9.72 -6.14
N ILE A 82 -1.15 -8.97 -7.20
CA ILE A 82 0.11 -9.11 -7.94
C ILE A 82 1.31 -8.81 -7.04
N VAL A 83 1.26 -7.74 -6.25
CA VAL A 83 2.35 -7.37 -5.32
C VAL A 83 2.51 -8.44 -4.23
N GLY A 84 1.40 -8.93 -3.66
CA GLY A 84 1.41 -9.99 -2.64
C GLY A 84 2.03 -11.28 -3.13
N GLU A 85 1.60 -11.74 -4.30
CA GLU A 85 2.13 -12.96 -4.91
C GLU A 85 3.61 -12.82 -5.29
N TRP A 86 4.04 -11.64 -5.75
CA TRP A 86 5.45 -11.37 -6.00
C TRP A 86 6.27 -11.50 -4.72
N MET A 87 5.89 -10.79 -3.64
CA MET A 87 6.60 -10.86 -2.36
C MET A 87 6.66 -12.29 -1.81
N ALA A 88 5.53 -13.01 -1.85
CA ALA A 88 5.44 -14.40 -1.42
C ALA A 88 6.35 -15.31 -2.25
N SER A 89 6.39 -15.12 -3.57
CA SER A 89 7.24 -15.93 -4.47
C SER A 89 8.74 -15.67 -4.32
N ARG A 90 9.12 -14.50 -3.81
CA ARG A 90 10.53 -14.10 -3.60
C ARG A 90 10.98 -14.29 -2.15
N GLY A 91 10.04 -14.46 -1.21
CA GLY A 91 10.34 -14.59 0.22
C GLY A 91 10.99 -13.34 0.82
N ASN A 92 10.71 -12.16 0.26
CA ASN A 92 11.39 -10.90 0.59
C ASN A 92 10.51 -9.91 1.35
N ARG A 93 9.36 -10.33 1.90
CA ARG A 93 8.40 -9.43 2.55
C ARG A 93 9.04 -8.54 3.62
N ASP A 94 9.94 -9.08 4.43
CA ASP A 94 10.59 -8.35 5.53
C ASP A 94 11.64 -7.33 5.06
N GLU A 95 12.03 -7.38 3.78
CA GLU A 95 12.90 -6.39 3.17
C GLU A 95 12.14 -5.22 2.55
N ILE A 96 10.80 -5.33 2.40
CA ILE A 96 9.95 -4.37 1.72
C ILE A 96 9.20 -3.50 2.75
N VAL A 97 9.21 -2.19 2.53
CA VAL A 97 8.28 -1.27 3.16
C VAL A 97 7.05 -1.16 2.27
N LEU A 98 5.94 -1.72 2.73
CA LEU A 98 4.71 -1.85 1.97
C LEU A 98 3.68 -0.81 2.40
N ALA A 99 3.31 0.07 1.47
CA ALA A 99 2.19 0.98 1.61
C ALA A 99 0.95 0.50 0.87
N THR A 100 -0.21 0.60 1.52
CA THR A 100 -1.51 0.50 0.84
C THR A 100 -2.48 1.57 1.33
N LYS A 101 -3.64 1.66 0.70
CA LYS A 101 -4.66 2.67 0.99
C LYS A 101 -6.04 2.03 1.04
N TYR A 102 -6.88 2.55 1.93
CA TYR A 102 -8.31 2.23 1.99
C TYR A 102 -9.15 3.49 1.69
N THR A 103 -10.47 3.39 1.79
CA THR A 103 -11.52 4.38 1.48
C THR A 103 -12.11 4.32 0.08
N ASN A 104 -11.38 3.78 -0.90
CA ASN A 104 -11.97 3.47 -2.21
C ASN A 104 -13.14 2.49 -2.05
N ALA A 105 -14.24 2.76 -2.75
CA ALA A 105 -15.38 1.84 -2.85
C ALA A 105 -15.06 0.64 -3.76
N TYR A 106 -14.11 -0.19 -3.35
CA TYR A 106 -13.45 -1.22 -4.18
C TYR A 106 -14.33 -2.42 -4.52
N MET A 107 -15.56 -2.48 -3.96
CA MET A 107 -16.54 -3.52 -4.28
C MET A 107 -17.70 -3.05 -5.17
N THR A 108 -17.67 -1.80 -5.64
CA THR A 108 -18.79 -1.19 -6.40
C THR A 108 -19.20 -1.96 -7.66
N HIS A 109 -18.28 -2.69 -8.28
CA HIS A 109 -18.57 -3.55 -9.44
C HIS A 109 -19.24 -4.90 -9.08
N HIS A 110 -19.32 -5.27 -7.79
CA HIS A 110 -19.94 -6.49 -7.28
C HIS A 110 -21.38 -6.25 -6.82
N LYS A 111 -22.31 -6.12 -7.77
CA LYS A 111 -23.72 -5.73 -7.54
C LYS A 111 -24.54 -6.68 -6.66
N ASN A 112 -24.04 -7.88 -6.38
CA ASN A 112 -24.71 -8.88 -5.54
C ASN A 112 -24.46 -8.69 -4.03
N ARG A 113 -23.86 -7.57 -3.61
CA ARG A 113 -23.53 -7.30 -2.19
C ARG A 113 -24.02 -5.92 -1.75
N ILE A 114 -24.32 -5.80 -0.46
CA ILE A 114 -24.53 -4.51 0.20
C ILE A 114 -23.19 -3.77 0.26
N GLN A 115 -23.15 -2.53 -0.25
CA GLN A 115 -21.91 -1.80 -0.51
C GLN A 115 -21.45 -0.89 0.62
N SER A 116 -22.32 -0.60 1.60
CA SER A 116 -22.13 0.48 2.58
C SER A 116 -20.84 0.41 3.40
N ASN A 117 -20.29 -0.79 3.60
CA ASN A 117 -19.06 -0.99 4.38
C ASN A 117 -17.81 -1.17 3.51
N TYR A 118 -17.88 -0.95 2.19
CA TYR A 118 -16.74 -1.18 1.28
C TYR A 118 -16.10 0.12 0.78
N GLY A 119 -16.47 1.27 1.33
CA GLY A 119 -15.85 2.56 1.04
C GLY A 119 -16.06 3.57 2.16
N GLY A 120 -15.35 4.70 2.06
CA GLY A 120 -15.39 5.78 3.05
C GLY A 120 -14.35 5.64 4.17
N ASN A 121 -14.31 6.65 5.04
CA ASN A 121 -13.33 6.78 6.12
C ASN A 121 -13.70 6.00 7.39
N ASN A 122 -14.97 5.60 7.52
CA ASN A 122 -15.53 4.98 8.72
C ASN A 122 -14.80 3.67 9.12
N ALA A 123 -14.90 3.34 10.41
CA ALA A 123 -14.19 2.20 11.00
C ALA A 123 -14.56 0.85 10.35
N ASN A 124 -15.82 0.66 9.93
CA ASN A 124 -16.25 -0.57 9.28
C ASN A 124 -15.58 -0.76 7.91
N SER A 125 -15.51 0.30 7.11
CA SER A 125 -14.81 0.28 5.83
C SER A 125 -13.32 0.03 5.99
N MET A 126 -12.71 0.68 6.98
CA MET A 126 -11.31 0.47 7.30
C MET A 126 -11.04 -1.01 7.62
N LYS A 127 -11.77 -1.60 8.56
CA LYS A 127 -11.61 -2.99 8.97
C LYS A 127 -11.72 -3.96 7.79
N VAL A 128 -12.82 -3.87 7.03
CA VAL A 128 -13.08 -4.79 5.92
C VAL A 128 -12.06 -4.62 4.79
N SER A 129 -11.61 -3.40 4.55
CA SER A 129 -10.58 -3.11 3.55
C SER A 129 -9.22 -3.68 3.96
N VAL A 130 -8.77 -3.41 5.20
CA VAL A 130 -7.49 -3.87 5.72
C VAL A 130 -7.42 -5.40 5.73
N ASP A 131 -8.47 -6.07 6.23
CA ASP A 131 -8.57 -7.54 6.20
C ASP A 131 -8.46 -8.09 4.78
N ALA A 132 -9.10 -7.43 3.81
CA ALA A 132 -9.02 -7.83 2.41
C ALA A 132 -7.66 -7.53 1.80
N SER A 133 -7.00 -6.44 2.18
CA SER A 133 -5.65 -6.08 1.72
C SER A 133 -4.61 -7.07 2.23
N LEU A 134 -4.60 -7.39 3.53
CA LEU A 134 -3.69 -8.37 4.13
C LEU A 134 -3.76 -9.73 3.42
N ARG A 135 -4.98 -10.22 3.14
CA ARG A 135 -5.18 -11.48 2.38
C ARG A 135 -4.62 -11.41 0.96
N LYS A 136 -4.88 -10.33 0.21
CA LYS A 136 -4.40 -10.18 -1.18
C LYS A 136 -2.89 -9.98 -1.23
N LEU A 137 -2.34 -9.24 -0.27
CA LEU A 137 -0.91 -8.97 -0.13
C LEU A 137 -0.15 -10.15 0.49
N GLN A 138 -0.85 -11.21 0.91
CA GLN A 138 -0.29 -12.43 1.50
C GLN A 138 0.68 -12.14 2.65
N THR A 139 0.31 -11.22 3.54
CA THR A 139 1.12 -10.80 4.68
C THR A 139 0.26 -10.57 5.91
N SER A 140 0.86 -10.64 7.09
CA SER A 140 0.20 -10.37 8.37
C SER A 140 0.22 -8.90 8.79
N TYR A 141 1.02 -8.06 8.13
CA TYR A 141 1.18 -6.65 8.51
C TYR A 141 1.35 -5.71 7.31
N ILE A 142 0.92 -4.46 7.50
CA ILE A 142 1.14 -3.34 6.57
C ILE A 142 2.06 -2.31 7.24
N ASP A 143 3.11 -1.87 6.53
CA ASP A 143 4.04 -0.89 7.08
C ASP A 143 3.43 0.51 7.13
N LEU A 144 2.68 0.87 6.09
CA LEU A 144 2.02 2.17 5.95
C LEU A 144 0.61 2.00 5.40
N LEU A 145 -0.40 2.31 6.21
CA LEU A 145 -1.75 2.51 5.68
C LEU A 145 -1.97 4.00 5.41
N TYR A 146 -2.54 4.31 4.26
CA TYR A 146 -3.01 5.65 3.93
C TYR A 146 -4.54 5.70 3.89
N ILE A 147 -5.07 6.84 4.31
CA ILE A 147 -6.39 7.28 3.89
C ILE A 147 -6.27 7.79 2.46
N HIS A 148 -6.95 7.12 1.52
CA HIS A 148 -6.81 7.48 0.10
C HIS A 148 -7.57 8.77 -0.24
N TRP A 149 -8.77 8.92 0.31
CA TRP A 149 -9.65 10.06 0.12
C TRP A 149 -10.34 10.42 1.42
N TRP A 150 -10.57 11.71 1.60
CA TRP A 150 -11.42 12.24 2.66
C TRP A 150 -12.87 12.34 2.16
N ASP A 151 -13.81 11.71 2.87
CA ASP A 151 -15.21 11.58 2.49
C ASP A 151 -16.14 12.54 3.23
N TYR A 152 -15.62 13.33 4.18
CA TYR A 152 -16.35 14.29 5.02
C TYR A 152 -17.50 13.71 5.85
N SER A 153 -17.69 12.38 5.86
CA SER A 153 -18.78 11.69 6.57
C SER A 153 -18.34 11.17 7.94
N THR A 154 -17.04 10.91 8.10
CA THR A 154 -16.46 10.33 9.31
C THR A 154 -15.80 11.43 10.14
N SER A 155 -16.09 11.46 11.44
CA SER A 155 -15.44 12.42 12.35
C SER A 155 -13.96 12.07 12.53
N ILE A 156 -13.11 13.09 12.71
CA ILE A 156 -11.68 12.87 13.01
C ILE A 156 -11.49 11.99 14.26
N PRO A 157 -12.21 12.18 15.38
CA PRO A 157 -12.06 11.31 16.55
C PRO A 157 -12.37 9.83 16.27
N GLU A 158 -13.45 9.53 15.55
CA GLU A 158 -13.78 8.14 15.15
C GLU A 158 -12.65 7.52 14.35
N LEU A 159 -12.17 8.25 13.34
CA LEU A 159 -11.11 7.79 12.48
C LEU A 159 -9.81 7.53 13.25
N MET A 160 -9.38 8.48 14.08
CA MET A 160 -8.11 8.38 14.80
C MET A 160 -8.13 7.26 15.83
N HIS A 161 -9.27 7.00 16.48
CA HIS A 161 -9.44 5.82 17.33
C HIS A 161 -9.34 4.52 16.52
N ALA A 162 -10.04 4.41 15.39
CA ALA A 162 -9.98 3.21 14.56
C ALA A 162 -8.56 2.92 14.03
N LEU A 163 -7.81 3.95 13.65
CA LEU A 163 -6.41 3.81 13.25
C LEU A 163 -5.51 3.38 14.40
N ASN A 164 -5.72 3.93 15.60
CA ASN A 164 -4.99 3.52 16.80
C ASN A 164 -5.25 2.05 17.14
N ASP A 165 -6.50 1.61 17.06
CA ASP A 165 -6.87 0.22 17.34
C ASP A 165 -6.17 -0.78 16.40
N LEU A 166 -5.97 -0.43 15.13
CA LEU A 166 -5.22 -1.26 14.17
C LEU A 166 -3.73 -1.38 14.48
N VAL A 167 -3.12 -0.32 15.03
CA VAL A 167 -1.71 -0.35 15.45
C VAL A 167 -1.57 -1.24 16.69
N ILE A 168 -2.49 -1.12 17.64
CA ILE A 168 -2.50 -1.94 18.87
C ILE A 168 -2.75 -3.41 18.55
N SER A 169 -3.54 -3.72 17.50
CA SER A 169 -3.81 -5.10 17.08
C SER A 169 -2.68 -5.76 16.28
N GLU A 170 -1.50 -5.13 16.20
CA GLU A 170 -0.29 -5.60 15.48
C GLU A 170 -0.48 -5.91 13.99
N SER A 171 -1.63 -5.55 13.42
CA SER A 171 -1.91 -5.74 11.99
C SER A 171 -1.23 -4.66 11.12
N MET A 172 -0.62 -3.66 11.77
CA MET A 172 0.08 -2.54 11.14
C MET A 172 1.25 -2.04 11.98
N THR A 173 2.32 -1.62 11.30
CA THR A 173 3.51 -1.04 11.95
C THR A 173 3.41 0.48 12.08
N ALA A 174 2.84 1.18 11.09
CA ALA A 174 2.65 2.64 11.12
C ALA A 174 1.49 3.10 10.20
N PHE A 175 1.02 4.33 10.42
CA PHE A 175 -0.04 4.97 9.62
C PHE A 175 0.36 6.40 9.25
N ARG A 176 -0.10 6.89 8.09
CA ARG A 176 0.03 8.29 7.70
C ARG A 176 -1.22 8.80 6.98
N LEU A 177 -1.64 10.01 7.31
CA LEU A 177 -2.60 10.78 6.50
C LEU A 177 -1.90 11.34 5.27
N LEU A 178 -2.39 11.02 4.07
CA LEU A 178 -2.00 11.72 2.85
C LEU A 178 -2.90 12.95 2.69
N HIS A 179 -2.42 14.10 3.15
CA HIS A 179 -3.02 15.40 2.79
C HIS A 179 -2.60 15.73 1.36
N ALA A 180 -3.35 15.25 0.37
CA ALA A 180 -3.17 15.70 -1.02
C ALA A 180 -4.10 16.88 -1.36
N TRP A 181 -5.25 17.04 -0.69
CA TRP A 181 -6.26 18.04 -1.07
C TRP A 181 -7.20 18.39 0.10
N LEU A 182 -6.69 19.05 1.14
CA LEU A 182 -7.54 19.86 2.02
C LEU A 182 -7.12 21.33 1.81
N PRO A 183 -8.07 22.25 1.58
CA PRO A 183 -7.77 23.66 1.34
C PRO A 183 -7.04 24.33 2.50
#